data_AF-A0A5C5X2R5-F1
#
_entry.id   AF-A0A5C5X2R5-F1
#
_cell.length_a   1.000
_cell.length_b   1.000
_cell.length_c   1.000
_cell.angle_alpha   90.00
_cell.angle_beta   90.00
_cell.angle_gamma   90.00
#
_symmetry.space_group_name_H-M   'P 1'
#
loop_
_entity.id
_entity.type
_entity.pdbx_description
1 polymer ?
#
loop_
_entity_poly.entity_id
_entity_poly.type
_entity_poly.pdbx_seq_one_letter_code
_entity_poly.pdbx_strand_id
1 'polypeptide(L)'
;MSEKPVTVDDVVLELREHPGMTCTELGERLWRAKGRRRNVNRQSYARPAGKLVKKAIEMGLVTESLTTPVHGDISRRVFFAKKASK
;
A
#
# COMPACT_ATOMS: atom_id res chain seq x y z
N MET A 1 -9.95 -5.16 23.94
CA MET A 1 -9.45 -4.00 23.18
C MET A 1 -9.69 -4.30 21.71
N SER A 2 -10.63 -3.58 21.06
CA SER A 2 -11.06 -3.91 19.69
C SER A 2 -9.94 -3.70 18.68
N GLU A 3 -9.50 -4.81 18.11
CA GLU A 3 -8.41 -4.91 17.15
C GLU A 3 -8.87 -4.40 15.78
N LYS A 4 -8.41 -3.22 15.34
CA LYS A 4 -8.80 -2.70 14.03
C LYS A 4 -7.98 -3.38 12.92
N PRO A 5 -8.60 -4.14 12.00
CA PRO A 5 -7.90 -4.67 10.83
C PRO A 5 -7.29 -3.54 10.00
N VAL A 6 -6.34 -3.87 9.12
CA VAL A 6 -5.79 -2.90 8.16
C VAL A 6 -6.93 -2.43 7.26
N THR A 7 -7.11 -1.12 7.13
CA THR A 7 -8.17 -0.50 6.33
C THR A 7 -7.62 0.19 5.08
N VAL A 8 -8.53 0.65 4.21
CA VAL A 8 -8.18 1.46 3.05
C VAL A 8 -7.54 2.79 3.47
N ASP A 9 -8.00 3.42 4.55
CA ASP A 9 -7.38 4.63 5.10
C ASP A 9 -5.93 4.42 5.51
N ASP A 10 -5.58 3.28 6.13
CA ASP A 10 -4.18 2.97 6.47
C ASP A 10 -3.31 2.92 5.20
N VAL A 11 -3.82 2.32 4.12
CA VAL A 11 -3.13 2.26 2.82
C VAL A 11 -2.92 3.66 2.23
N VAL A 12 -3.96 4.50 2.26
CA VAL A 12 -3.90 5.87 1.74
C VAL A 12 -2.93 6.72 2.56
N LEU A 13 -2.92 6.56 3.88
CA LEU A 13 -2.00 7.27 4.78
C LEU A 13 -0.53 6.92 4.47
N GLU A 14 -0.22 5.63 4.39
CA GLU A 14 1.14 5.17 4.07
C GLU A 14 1.61 5.65 2.68
N LEU A 15 0.71 5.64 1.69
CA LEU A 15 1.01 6.14 0.34
C LEU A 15 1.10 7.68 0.27
N ARG A 16 0.55 8.41 1.26
CA ARG A 16 0.74 9.86 1.39
C ARG A 16 2.10 10.21 1.97
N GLU A 17 2.53 9.49 3.01
CA GLU A 17 3.86 9.69 3.61
C GLU A 17 4.98 9.17 2.71
N HIS A 18 4.70 8.10 1.96
CA HIS A 18 5.65 7.44 1.08
C HIS A 18 5.03 7.19 -0.31
N PRO A 19 4.95 8.20 -1.18
CA PRO A 19 4.44 8.04 -2.52
C PRO A 19 5.37 7.18 -3.39
N GLY A 20 4.82 6.48 -4.38
CA GLY A 20 5.60 5.73 -5.36
C GLY A 20 6.07 4.36 -4.88
N MET A 21 5.33 3.73 -3.95
CA MET A 21 5.64 2.39 -3.46
C MET A 21 4.98 1.30 -4.28
N THR A 22 5.62 0.13 -4.35
CA THR A 22 5.01 -1.09 -4.86
C THR A 22 4.09 -1.75 -3.82
N CYS A 23 3.23 -2.68 -4.26
CA CYS A 23 2.36 -3.45 -3.37
C CYS A 23 3.15 -4.20 -2.27
N THR A 24 4.34 -4.69 -2.61
CA THR A 24 5.20 -5.43 -1.68
C THR A 24 5.76 -4.51 -0.60
N GLU A 25 6.31 -3.36 -0.98
CA GLU A 25 6.85 -2.35 -0.05
C GLU A 25 5.76 -1.79 0.86
N LEU A 26 4.59 -1.50 0.30
CA LEU A 26 3.42 -1.06 1.06
C LEU A 26 2.96 -2.15 2.04
N GLY A 27 2.88 -3.41 1.61
CA GLY A 27 2.53 -4.54 2.48
C GLY A 27 3.51 -4.71 3.64
N GLU A 28 4.80 -4.49 3.41
CA GLU A 28 5.83 -4.49 4.46
C GLU A 28 5.66 -3.35 5.45
N ARG A 29 5.36 -2.14 4.98
CA ARG A 29 5.14 -0.99 5.87
C ARG A 29 3.91 -1.20 6.74
N LEU A 30 2.80 -1.63 6.15
CA LEU A 30 1.58 -1.97 6.89
C LEU A 30 1.84 -3.10 7.90
N TRP A 31 2.66 -4.08 7.54
CA TRP A 31 3.09 -5.11 8.49
C TRP A 31 3.98 -4.55 9.61
N ARG A 32 4.92 -3.64 9.33
CA ARG A 32 5.72 -3.00 10.39
C ARG A 32 4.85 -2.14 11.32
N ALA A 33 3.89 -1.40 10.76
CA ALA A 33 3.00 -0.51 11.50
C ALA A 33 1.98 -1.27 12.36
N LYS A 34 1.32 -2.30 11.81
CA LYS A 34 0.26 -3.06 12.50
C LYS A 34 0.56 -4.53 12.77
N GLY A 35 1.29 -5.20 11.87
CA GLY A 35 1.59 -6.63 11.95
C GLY A 35 2.66 -7.02 12.98
N ARG A 36 3.65 -6.15 13.26
CA ARG A 36 4.71 -6.40 14.24
C ARG A 36 4.16 -6.66 15.65
N ARG A 37 2.99 -6.11 15.97
CA ARG A 37 2.28 -6.36 17.24
C ARG A 37 1.62 -7.73 17.34
N ARG A 38 1.42 -8.44 16.23
CA ARG A 38 0.63 -9.69 16.17
C ARG A 38 1.48 -10.95 15.89
N ASN A 39 2.82 -10.84 15.82
CA ASN A 39 3.74 -11.95 15.49
C ASN A 39 3.32 -12.75 14.24
N VAL A 40 2.68 -12.08 13.27
CA VAL A 40 2.12 -12.72 12.08
C VAL A 40 3.14 -12.73 10.97
N ASN A 41 3.13 -13.78 10.16
CA ASN A 41 4.03 -13.92 9.04
C ASN A 41 3.85 -12.78 8.02
N ARG A 42 4.96 -12.24 7.50
CA ARG A 42 5.01 -11.11 6.55
C ARG A 42 4.15 -11.36 5.30
N GLN A 43 4.11 -12.61 4.83
CA GLN A 43 3.30 -13.00 3.67
C GLN A 43 1.79 -12.84 3.89
N SER A 44 1.33 -12.90 5.13
CA SER A 44 -0.09 -12.74 5.48
C SER A 44 -0.59 -11.31 5.29
N TYR A 45 0.30 -10.32 5.16
CA TYR A 45 -0.06 -8.91 4.96
C TYR A 45 0.07 -8.44 3.50
N ALA A 46 0.89 -9.10 2.68
CA ALA A 46 1.02 -8.78 1.26
C ALA A 46 -0.28 -9.01 0.48
N ARG A 47 -1.01 -10.10 0.77
CA ARG A 47 -2.31 -10.40 0.14
C ARG A 47 -3.42 -9.39 0.47
N PRO A 48 -3.68 -9.03 1.75
CA PRO A 48 -4.67 -8.01 2.06
C PRO A 48 -4.25 -6.62 1.57
N ALA A 49 -2.97 -6.26 1.59
CA ALA A 49 -2.49 -4.99 1.04
C ALA A 49 -2.86 -4.85 -0.44
N GLY A 50 -2.61 -5.86 -1.28
CA GLY A 50 -2.99 -5.82 -2.70
C GLY A 50 -4.50 -5.64 -2.93
N LYS A 51 -5.36 -6.31 -2.14
CA LYS A 51 -6.82 -6.13 -2.22
C LYS A 51 -7.26 -4.73 -1.77
N LEU A 52 -6.68 -4.21 -0.70
CA LEU A 52 -7.00 -2.88 -0.18
C LEU A 52 -6.52 -1.78 -1.12
N VAL A 53 -5.35 -1.92 -1.74
CA VAL A 53 -4.85 -1.01 -2.79
C VAL A 53 -5.78 -1.01 -3.98
N LYS A 54 -6.19 -2.19 -4.49
CA LYS A 54 -7.16 -2.27 -5.58
C LYS A 54 -8.47 -1.55 -5.23
N LYS A 55 -8.99 -1.78 -4.02
CA LYS A 55 -10.18 -1.09 -3.53
C LYS A 55 -9.97 0.42 -3.42
N ALA A 56 -8.81 0.88 -2.98
CA ALA A 56 -8.47 2.31 -2.90
C ALA A 56 -8.41 2.96 -4.30
N ILE A 57 -7.97 2.21 -5.31
CA ILE A 57 -7.98 2.64 -6.72
C ILE A 57 -9.41 2.72 -7.25
N GLU A 58 -10.24 1.69 -7.00
CA GLU A 58 -11.66 1.69 -7.38
C GLU A 58 -12.44 2.85 -6.73
N MET A 59 -12.08 3.21 -5.49
CA MET A 59 -12.63 4.38 -4.78
C MET A 59 -12.05 5.73 -5.25
N GLY A 60 -11.07 5.72 -6.17
CA GLY A 60 -10.43 6.95 -6.67
C GLY A 60 -9.54 7.66 -5.65
N LEU A 61 -9.15 6.98 -4.56
CA LEU A 61 -8.26 7.50 -3.51
C LEU A 61 -6.78 7.26 -3.80
N VAL A 62 -6.48 6.28 -4.65
CA VAL A 62 -5.12 5.91 -5.05
C VAL A 62 -5.06 5.83 -6.57
N THR A 63 -3.96 6.29 -7.14
CA THR A 63 -3.64 6.12 -8.56
C THR A 63 -2.47 5.17 -8.69
N GLU A 64 -2.55 4.24 -9.65
CA GLU A 64 -1.43 3.39 -10.02
C GLU A 64 -0.65 4.02 -11.17
N SER A 65 0.67 3.85 -11.16
CA SER A 65 1.55 4.24 -12.26
C SER A 65 2.57 3.15 -12.51
N LEU A 66 3.03 3.04 -13.75
CA LEU A 66 4.11 2.14 -14.14
C LEU A 66 5.39 2.96 -14.23
N THR A 67 6.30 2.74 -13.28
CA THR A 67 7.64 3.32 -13.34
C THR A 67 8.58 2.34 -14.01
N THR A 68 9.15 2.74 -15.14
CA THR A 68 10.28 2.06 -15.78
C THR A 68 11.58 2.63 -15.23
N PRO A 69 12.49 1.80 -14.69
CA PRO A 69 13.84 2.27 -14.37
C PRO A 69 14.56 2.68 -15.65
N VAL A 70 15.38 3.74 -15.56
CA VAL A 70 16.12 4.36 -16.68
C VAL A 70 17.14 3.40 -17.32
N HIS A 71 17.53 2.35 -16.60
CA HIS A 71 18.31 1.22 -17.13
C HIS A 71 17.45 -0.03 -17.03
N GLY A 72 17.17 -0.61 -18.20
CA GLY A 72 16.03 -1.48 -18.49
C GLY A 72 15.69 -2.62 -17.54
N ASP A 73 14.45 -3.07 -17.77
CA ASP A 73 13.93 -4.44 -17.63
C ASP A 73 12.99 -4.83 -16.50
N ILE A 74 12.55 -3.94 -15.60
CA ILE A 74 11.34 -4.26 -14.80
C ILE A 74 10.50 -3.00 -14.59
N SER A 75 9.41 -2.88 -15.37
CA SER A 75 8.33 -1.94 -15.06
C SER A 75 7.74 -2.30 -13.70
N ARG A 76 7.94 -1.43 -12.71
CA ARG A 76 7.35 -1.59 -11.39
C ARG A 76 6.05 -0.81 -11.33
N ARG A 77 4.98 -1.49 -10.93
CA ARG A 77 3.72 -0.85 -10.63
C ARG A 77 3.82 -0.22 -9.25
N VAL A 78 3.75 1.10 -9.22
CA VAL A 78 3.82 1.91 -8.01
C VAL A 78 2.51 2.64 -7.80
N PHE A 79 2.23 3.00 -6.56
CA PHE A 79 0.97 3.60 -6.16
C PHE A 79 1.20 4.97 -5.52
N PHE A 80 0.24 5.87 -5.76
CA PHE A 80 0.25 7.23 -5.26
C PHE A 80 -1.11 7.53 -4.64
N ALA A 81 -1.12 8.02 -3.40
CA ALA A 81 -2.35 8.53 -2.82
C ALA A 81 -2.76 9.83 -3.55
N LYS A 82 -4.02 9.92 -3.97
CA LYS A 82 -4.58 11.17 -4.47
C LYS A 82 -4.58 12.17 -3.31
N LYS A 83 -4.13 13.40 -3.57
CA LYS A 83 -4.40 14.49 -2.64
C LYS A 83 -5.91 14.61 -2.54
N ALA A 84 -6.47 14.47 -1.33
CA ALA A 84 -7.80 14.97 -1.05
C ALA A 84 -7.79 16.46 -1.46
N SER A 85 -8.45 16.79 -2.57
CA SER A 85 -8.75 18.19 -2.87
C SER A 85 -9.54 18.72 -1.69
N LYS A 86 -9.00 19.78 -1.08
CA LYS A 86 -9.59 20.48 0.05
C LYS A 86 -10.73 21.37 -0.43
#